data_AF-A0A7J9LI49-F1
#
_entry.id   AF-A0A7J9LI49-F1
#
_cell.length_a   1.000
_cell.length_b   1.000
_cell.length_c   1.000
_cell.angle_alpha   90.00
_cell.angle_beta   90.00
_cell.angle_gamma   90.00
#
_symmetry.space_group_name_H-M   'P 1'
#
loop_
_entity.id
_entity.type
_entity.pdbx_description
1 polymer ?
#
loop_
_entity_poly.entity_id
_entity_poly.type
_entity_poly.pdbx_seq_one_letter_code
_entity_poly.pdbx_strand_id
1 'polypeptide(L)' 'MKKMLEAQFPGIDVILDNYPPSLPKRLLSKVVPVFQFGVIGIMMAGEQ' A
#
# COMPACT_ATOMS: atom_id res chain seq x y z
N MET A 1 -13.74 -6.85 0.49
CA MET A 1 -14.49 -6.31 -0.66
C MET A 1 -14.91 -7.35 -1.69
N LYS A 2 -14.14 -8.42 -1.94
CA LYS A 2 -14.51 -9.48 -2.91
C LYS A 2 -15.97 -9.97 -2.78
N LYS A 3 -16.37 -10.42 -1.58
CA LYS A 3 -17.74 -10.88 -1.30
C LYS A 3 -18.84 -9.83 -1.53
N MET A 4 -18.54 -8.55 -1.31
CA MET A 4 -19.48 -7.45 -1.58
C MET A 4 -19.66 -7.25 -3.08
N LEU A 5 -18.57 -7.30 -3.85
CA LEU A 5 -18.59 -7.16 -5.30
C LEU A 5 -19.24 -8.39 -5.96
N GLU A 6 -18.95 -9.60 -5.49
CA GLU A 6 -19.63 -10.84 -5.94
C GLU A 6 -21.15 -10.77 -5.72
N ALA A 7 -21.61 -10.15 -4.63
CA ALA A 7 -23.04 -9.96 -4.37
C ALA A 7 -23.68 -8.86 -5.25
N GLN A 8 -22.93 -7.84 -5.65
CA GLN A 8 -23.41 -6.77 -6.54
C GLN A 8 -23.47 -7.22 -8.02
N PHE A 9 -22.68 -8.22 -8.40
CA PHE A 9 -22.58 -8.73 -9.77
C PHE A 9 -22.84 -10.24 -9.81
N PRO A 10 -24.09 -10.68 -9.56
CA PRO A 10 -24.43 -12.10 -9.52
C PRO A 10 -24.17 -12.78 -10.87
N GLY A 11 -23.52 -13.95 -10.84
CA GLY A 11 -23.21 -14.74 -12.03
C GLY A 11 -21.94 -14.30 -12.78
N ILE A 12 -21.21 -13.29 -12.29
CA ILE A 12 -19.93 -12.85 -12.83
C ILE A 12 -18.81 -13.30 -11.89
N ASP A 13 -17.74 -13.90 -12.43
CA ASP A 13 -16.54 -14.19 -11.64
C ASP A 13 -15.75 -12.91 -11.38
N VAL A 14 -15.59 -12.58 -10.09
CA VAL A 14 -14.90 -11.37 -9.66
C VAL A 14 -13.47 -11.71 -9.24
N ILE A 15 -12.52 -11.31 -10.07
CA ILE A 15 -11.08 -11.47 -9.83
C ILE A 15 -10.48 -10.15 -9.39
N LEU A 16 -9.76 -10.16 -8.26
CA LEU A 16 -9.07 -8.98 -7.74
C LEU A 16 -7.56 -9.11 -7.95
N ASP A 17 -7.09 -8.78 -9.16
CA ASP A 17 -5.70 -9.02 -9.61
C ASP A 17 -4.60 -8.37 -8.76
N ASN A 18 -4.93 -7.39 -7.92
CA ASN A 18 -3.96 -6.72 -7.05
C ASN A 18 -4.46 -6.56 -5.61
N TYR A 19 -5.44 -7.36 -5.19
CA TYR A 19 -5.93 -7.34 -3.81
C TYR A 19 -5.97 -8.72 -3.16
N PRO A 20 -5.35 -8.86 -1.97
CA PRO A 20 -4.56 -7.83 -1.29
C PRO A 20 -3.18 -7.65 -1.97
N PRO A 21 -2.54 -6.47 -1.93
CA PRO A 21 -1.29 -6.22 -2.66
C PRO A 21 -0.22 -7.26 -2.33
N SER A 22 0.68 -7.59 -3.25
CA SER A 22 1.76 -8.54 -2.98
C SER A 22 2.63 -8.08 -1.80
N LEU A 23 3.27 -9.02 -1.10
CA LEU A 23 4.10 -8.72 0.07
C LEU A 23 5.18 -7.65 -0.21
N PRO A 24 5.92 -7.69 -1.33
CA PRO A 24 6.90 -6.65 -1.64
C PRO A 24 6.28 -5.24 -1.71
N LYS A 25 5.11 -5.09 -2.35
CA LYS A 25 4.40 -3.80 -2.43
C LYS A 25 3.99 -3.30 -1.05
N ARG A 26 3.52 -4.19 -0.16
CA ARG A 26 3.14 -3.82 1.22
C ARG A 26 4.34 -3.44 2.09
N LEU A 27 5.51 -4.03 1.85
CA LEU A 27 6.73 -3.66 2.57
C LEU A 27 7.25 -2.31 2.09
N LEU A 28 7.32 -2.10 0.77
CA LEU A 28 7.74 -0.83 0.18
C LEU A 28 6.88 0.34 0.66
N SER A 29 5.56 0.15 0.77
CA SER A 29 4.66 1.21 1.28
C SER A 29 4.94 1.63 2.73
N LYS A 30 5.70 0.82 3.49
CA LYS A 30 6.15 1.16 4.85
C LYS A 30 7.58 1.68 4.86
N VAL A 31 8.46 1.08 4.08
CA VAL A 31 9.89 1.43 4.04
C VAL A 31 10.10 2.81 3.44
N VAL A 32 9.39 3.15 2.35
CA VAL A 32 9.56 4.44 1.67
C VAL A 32 9.24 5.62 2.60
N PRO A 33 8.09 5.66 3.30
CA PRO A 33 7.82 6.74 4.26
C PRO A 33 8.86 6.83 5.39
N VAL A 34 9.29 5.70 5.96
CA VAL A 34 10.31 5.69 7.02
C VAL A 34 11.62 6.31 6.52
N PHE A 35 12.04 5.92 5.31
CA PHE A 35 13.22 6.49 4.68
C PHE A 35 13.07 8.00 4.42
N GLN A 36 11.92 8.43 3.90
CA GLN A 36 11.64 9.85 3.63
C GLN A 36 11.71 10.70 4.90
N PHE A 37 11.02 10.29 5.97
CA PHE A 37 11.08 11.00 7.24
C PHE A 37 12.48 10.97 7.86
N GLY A 38 13.22 9.87 7.71
CA GLY A 38 14.62 9.80 8.14
C GLY A 38 15.49 10.83 7.44
N VAL A 39 15.40 10.93 6.11
CA VAL A 39 16.16 11.93 5.33
C VAL A 39 15.78 13.35 5.72
N ILE A 40 14.47 13.64 5.85
CA ILE A 40 13.99 14.96 6.28
C ILE A 40 14.53 15.31 7.66
N GLY A 41 14.45 14.37 8.61
CA GLY A 41 14.97 14.58 9.97
C GLY A 41 16.47 14.86 10.00
N ILE A 42 17.27 14.17 9.18
CA ILE A 42 18.71 14.42 9.05
C ILE A 42 18.98 15.83 8.52
N MET A 43 18.26 16.25 7.47
CA MET A 43 18.41 17.60 6.89
C MET A 43 18.05 18.68 7.90
N MET A 44 16.90 18.55 8.58
CA MET A 44 16.46 19.51 9.59
C MET A 44 17.40 19.56 10.80
N ALA A 45 18.03 18.44 11.18
CA ALA A 45 19.03 18.41 12.25
C ALA A 45 20.36 19.09 11.84
N GLY A 46 20.66 19.16 10.54
CA GLY A 46 21.83 19.85 10.01
C GLY A 46 21.63 21.36 9.81
N GLU A 47 20.40 21.83 9.64
CA GLU A 47 20.02 23.26 9.58
C GLU A 47 19.89 23.91 10.97
N GLN A 48 20.72 23.50 11.94
CA GLN A 48 20.77 24.10 13.29
C GLN A 48 21.67 25.34 13.34
#